data_AF-A0A0B5BAB7-F1
#
_entry.id   AF-A0A0B5BAB7-F1
#
_cell.length_a   1.000
_cell.length_b   1.000
_cell.length_c   1.000
_cell.angle_alpha   90.00
_cell.angle_beta   90.00
_cell.angle_gamma   90.00
#
_symmetry.space_group_name_H-M   'P 1'
#
loop_
_entity.id
_entity.type
_entity.pdbx_description
1 polymer ?
#
loop_
_entity_poly.entity_id
_entity_poly.type
_entity_poly.pdbx_seq_one_letter_code
_entity_poly.pdbx_strand_id
1 'polypeptide(L)'
;MNRFVLILVALVALAVPGWAAQEKCLTCHQGIEKIADGPVMGKLSCTGCHKGNPDAADKQQAHAGMYANPGDLRVAAKTCGTCHPKDLENAMRSLHATSAGKISGTRYAWGAQGREGIYANQAVGNPGAKKGVKALKGLPSYDPKKPEGPDNSPADDYLRNQCLRCHIWNGGAQQDGDYRASGCAACHVLYSDAGVYEGNDKAITKGEKGRPRFHRITTRIPVDQCLHCHNRGAGPG
;
A
#
# COMPACT_ATOMS: atom_id res chain seq x y z
N MET A 1 -51.87 -55.42 17.99
CA MET A 1 -50.78 -54.71 18.69
C MET A 1 -49.71 -54.34 17.68
N ASN A 2 -49.70 -53.12 17.17
CA ASN A 2 -48.56 -52.61 16.40
C ASN A 2 -48.43 -51.11 16.67
N ARG A 3 -47.42 -50.75 17.47
CA ARG A 3 -47.13 -49.37 17.88
C ARG A 3 -46.35 -48.69 16.75
N PHE A 4 -46.97 -47.73 16.06
CA PHE A 4 -46.26 -46.80 15.19
C PHE A 4 -45.51 -45.78 16.07
N VAL A 5 -44.18 -45.79 15.97
CA VAL A 5 -43.30 -44.79 16.59
C VAL A 5 -43.17 -43.62 15.62
N LEU A 6 -43.71 -42.47 15.98
CA LEU A 6 -43.48 -41.19 15.30
C LEU A 6 -42.12 -40.63 15.74
N ILE A 7 -41.14 -40.64 14.83
CA ILE A 7 -39.85 -39.97 15.04
C ILE A 7 -40.03 -38.49 14.68
N LEU A 8 -39.99 -37.63 15.70
CA LEU A 8 -39.88 -36.17 15.56
C LEU A 8 -38.46 -35.83 15.08
N VAL A 9 -38.32 -35.45 13.81
CA VAL A 9 -37.08 -34.87 13.29
C VAL A 9 -37.07 -33.38 13.67
N ALA A 10 -36.24 -33.04 14.66
CA ALA A 10 -35.95 -31.65 15.00
C ALA A 10 -35.08 -31.03 13.89
N LEU A 11 -35.67 -30.11 13.11
CA LEU A 11 -34.94 -29.25 12.18
C LEU A 11 -34.08 -28.27 13.00
N VAL A 12 -32.82 -28.62 13.21
CA VAL A 12 -31.80 -27.67 13.67
C VAL A 12 -31.53 -26.72 12.50
N ALA A 13 -32.10 -25.52 12.57
CA ALA A 13 -31.74 -24.43 11.68
C ALA A 13 -30.27 -24.08 11.94
N LEU A 14 -29.37 -24.64 11.14
CA LEU A 14 -28.00 -24.15 11.04
C LEU A 14 -28.08 -22.72 10.55
N ALA A 15 -27.82 -21.77 11.45
CA ALA A 15 -27.64 -20.37 11.11
C ALA A 15 -26.46 -20.28 10.13
N VAL A 16 -26.77 -20.23 8.84
CA VAL A 16 -25.83 -19.76 7.83
C VAL A 16 -25.50 -18.32 8.25
N PRO A 17 -24.23 -17.96 8.51
CA PRO A 17 -23.89 -16.59 8.83
C PRO A 17 -24.32 -15.72 7.64
N GLY A 18 -25.40 -14.99 7.86
CA GLY A 18 -25.98 -14.06 6.92
C GLY A 18 -24.94 -13.01 6.55
N TRP A 19 -24.94 -12.67 5.27
CA TRP A 19 -24.07 -11.70 4.64
C TRP A 19 -24.08 -10.36 5.40
N ALA A 20 -22.91 -9.74 5.47
CA ALA A 20 -22.61 -8.54 6.24
C ALA A 20 -23.77 -7.53 6.25
N ALA A 21 -24.17 -7.12 7.45
CA ALA A 21 -24.96 -5.90 7.61
C ALA A 21 -24.29 -4.77 6.80
N GLN A 22 -25.09 -4.02 6.05
CA GLN A 22 -24.59 -2.93 5.21
C GLN A 22 -23.76 -1.97 6.07
N GLU A 23 -22.45 -1.88 5.83
CA GLU A 23 -21.58 -1.00 6.60
C GLU A 23 -22.07 0.45 6.48
N LYS A 24 -22.09 1.20 7.60
CA LYS A 24 -22.58 2.58 7.62
C LYS A 24 -21.67 3.56 6.89
N CYS A 25 -20.52 3.12 6.38
CA CYS A 25 -19.60 3.93 5.59
C CYS A 25 -20.32 4.65 4.43
N LEU A 26 -21.25 3.95 3.75
CA LEU A 26 -22.01 4.49 2.61
C LEU A 26 -23.05 5.53 3.00
N THR A 27 -23.32 5.74 4.30
CA THR A 27 -24.20 6.83 4.74
C THR A 27 -23.57 8.20 4.44
N CYS A 28 -22.24 8.30 4.57
CA CYS A 28 -21.46 9.48 4.19
C CYS A 28 -20.82 9.34 2.80
N HIS A 29 -20.19 8.19 2.52
CA HIS A 29 -19.47 7.91 1.27
C HIS A 29 -20.40 7.53 0.11
N GLN A 30 -21.45 8.31 -0.09
CA GLN A 30 -22.44 8.09 -1.14
C GLN A 30 -21.83 8.41 -2.50
N GLY A 31 -21.89 7.46 -3.43
CA GLY A 31 -21.33 7.63 -4.77
C GLY A 31 -19.87 7.23 -4.90
N ILE A 32 -19.25 6.70 -3.84
CA ILE A 32 -17.92 6.08 -3.95
C ILE A 32 -17.96 4.91 -4.95
N GLU A 33 -16.94 4.81 -5.80
CA GLU A 33 -16.87 3.76 -6.79
C GLU A 33 -16.65 2.39 -6.13
N LYS A 34 -17.09 1.32 -6.82
CA LYS A 34 -16.61 -0.02 -6.50
C LYS A 34 -15.15 -0.14 -6.88
N ILE A 35 -14.34 -0.66 -5.95
CA ILE A 35 -12.89 -0.84 -6.14
C ILE A 35 -12.55 -1.67 -7.38
N ALA A 36 -13.36 -2.68 -7.71
CA ALA A 36 -13.19 -3.53 -8.89
C ALA A 36 -14.53 -4.16 -9.29
N ASP A 37 -14.63 -4.64 -10.53
CA ASP A 37 -15.83 -5.33 -11.03
C ASP A 37 -15.70 -6.86 -10.94
N GLY A 38 -14.54 -7.36 -10.52
CA GLY A 38 -14.24 -8.79 -10.43
C GLY A 38 -14.99 -9.51 -9.31
N PRO A 39 -15.15 -10.85 -9.41
CA PRO A 39 -16.02 -11.63 -8.54
C PRO A 39 -15.57 -11.69 -7.07
N VAL A 40 -14.29 -11.43 -6.79
CA VAL A 40 -13.70 -11.41 -5.44
C VAL A 40 -13.57 -9.97 -4.95
N MET A 41 -12.67 -9.19 -5.55
CA MET A 41 -12.37 -7.82 -5.11
C MET A 41 -13.58 -6.89 -5.12
N GLY A 42 -14.52 -7.06 -6.07
CA GLY A 42 -15.73 -6.24 -6.16
C GLY A 42 -16.79 -6.52 -5.09
N LYS A 43 -16.59 -7.56 -4.25
CA LYS A 43 -17.50 -7.96 -3.18
C LYS A 43 -16.91 -7.81 -1.78
N LEU A 44 -15.68 -7.32 -1.66
CA LEU A 44 -15.07 -7.07 -0.36
C LEU A 44 -15.77 -5.91 0.35
N SER A 45 -15.88 -6.00 1.67
CA SER A 45 -16.37 -4.89 2.50
C SER A 45 -15.33 -3.78 2.59
N CYS A 46 -15.75 -2.56 2.95
CA CYS A 46 -14.84 -1.43 3.12
C CYS A 46 -13.82 -1.76 4.22
N THR A 47 -14.28 -2.30 5.34
CA THR A 47 -13.43 -2.69 6.47
C THR A 47 -12.52 -3.88 6.18
N GLY A 48 -12.82 -4.70 5.17
CA GLY A 48 -11.95 -5.80 4.73
C GLY A 48 -10.54 -5.30 4.39
N CYS A 49 -10.47 -4.17 3.69
CA CYS A 49 -9.20 -3.52 3.35
C CYS A 49 -8.88 -2.34 4.28
N HIS A 50 -9.80 -1.40 4.43
CA HIS A 50 -9.55 -0.15 5.13
C HIS A 50 -9.58 -0.29 6.65
N LYS A 51 -10.11 -1.38 7.22
CA LYS A 51 -10.39 -1.48 8.67
C LYS A 51 -11.33 -0.33 9.11
N GLY A 52 -11.25 0.10 10.36
CA GLY A 52 -12.19 1.07 10.94
C GLY A 52 -13.42 0.40 11.56
N ASN A 53 -14.38 1.21 11.98
CA ASN A 53 -15.62 0.76 12.60
C ASN A 53 -16.79 0.87 11.60
N PRO A 54 -17.35 -0.25 11.11
CA PRO A 54 -18.43 -0.24 10.13
C PRO A 54 -19.78 0.23 10.70
N ASP A 55 -19.93 0.23 12.03
CA ASP A 55 -21.20 0.49 12.72
C ASP A 55 -21.30 1.92 13.27
N ALA A 56 -20.21 2.70 13.21
CA ALA A 56 -20.19 4.10 13.61
C ALA A 56 -20.80 5.01 12.54
N ALA A 57 -21.53 6.02 12.98
CA ALA A 57 -22.13 7.03 12.10
C ALA A 57 -21.37 8.37 12.09
N ASP A 58 -20.48 8.60 13.06
CA ASP A 58 -19.60 9.76 13.06
C ASP A 58 -18.22 9.43 12.47
N LYS A 59 -17.63 10.45 11.84
CA LYS A 59 -16.34 10.34 11.14
C LYS A 59 -15.22 9.85 12.03
N GLN A 60 -15.15 10.30 13.28
CA GLN A 60 -14.02 10.02 14.16
C GLN A 60 -14.03 8.55 14.59
N GLN A 61 -15.18 8.05 15.03
CA GLN A 61 -15.34 6.65 15.43
C GLN A 61 -15.26 5.70 14.23
N ALA A 62 -15.87 6.06 13.09
CA ALA A 62 -15.81 5.23 11.88
C ALA A 62 -14.37 5.07 11.37
N HIS A 63 -13.57 6.15 11.37
CA HIS A 63 -12.19 6.12 10.89
C HIS A 63 -11.16 5.71 11.95
N ALA A 64 -11.57 5.44 13.20
CA ALA A 64 -10.65 5.01 14.23
C ALA A 64 -9.96 3.68 13.83
N GLY A 65 -8.63 3.71 13.67
CA GLY A 65 -7.86 2.55 13.21
C GLY A 65 -7.99 2.22 11.72
N MET A 66 -8.59 3.10 10.92
CA MET A 66 -8.72 2.92 9.48
C MET A 66 -7.39 3.19 8.76
N TYR A 67 -7.03 2.32 7.81
CA TYR A 67 -5.95 2.55 6.85
C TYR A 67 -6.47 3.38 5.68
N ALA A 68 -5.97 4.61 5.56
CA ALA A 68 -6.23 5.46 4.39
C ALA A 68 -5.70 4.81 3.10
N ASN A 69 -4.50 4.18 3.17
CA ASN A 69 -3.94 3.37 2.08
C ASN A 69 -3.74 1.92 2.55
N PRO A 70 -4.68 1.00 2.25
CA PRO A 70 -4.53 -0.41 2.59
C PRO A 70 -3.47 -1.12 1.74
N GLY A 71 -3.01 -0.52 0.64
CA GLY A 71 -1.96 -1.06 -0.23
C GLY A 71 -0.53 -0.74 0.22
N ASP A 72 -0.34 0.06 1.28
CA ASP A 72 0.99 0.39 1.81
C ASP A 72 1.71 -0.86 2.31
N LEU A 73 2.96 -1.07 1.90
CA LEU A 73 3.74 -2.27 2.23
C LEU A 73 3.90 -2.51 3.74
N ARG A 74 3.77 -1.47 4.58
CA ARG A 74 3.82 -1.58 6.05
C ARG A 74 2.57 -2.27 6.64
N VAL A 75 1.45 -2.23 5.93
CA VAL A 75 0.18 -2.82 6.39
C VAL A 75 -0.36 -3.88 5.43
N ALA A 76 0.20 -3.99 4.23
CA ALA A 76 -0.26 -4.85 3.14
C ALA A 76 -0.39 -6.32 3.55
N ALA A 77 0.41 -6.82 4.50
CA ALA A 77 0.28 -8.17 5.05
C ALA A 77 -1.09 -8.45 5.69
N LYS A 78 -1.76 -7.40 6.21
CA LYS A 78 -3.08 -7.48 6.87
C LYS A 78 -4.24 -7.20 5.90
N THR A 79 -3.94 -6.90 4.64
CA THR A 79 -4.90 -6.48 3.61
C THR A 79 -4.69 -7.29 2.33
N CYS A 80 -3.83 -6.86 1.41
CA CYS A 80 -3.59 -7.54 0.14
C CYS A 80 -2.93 -8.91 0.34
N GLY A 81 -1.97 -9.00 1.26
CA GLY A 81 -1.17 -10.19 1.54
C GLY A 81 -1.93 -11.34 2.19
N THR A 82 -3.17 -11.13 2.65
CA THR A 82 -4.01 -12.22 3.16
C THR A 82 -4.43 -13.18 2.03
N CYS A 83 -4.59 -12.65 0.81
CA CYS A 83 -4.89 -13.44 -0.39
C CYS A 83 -3.69 -13.54 -1.35
N HIS A 84 -2.80 -12.55 -1.35
CA HIS A 84 -1.65 -12.44 -2.26
C HIS A 84 -0.30 -12.42 -1.52
N PRO A 85 0.02 -13.40 -0.67
CA PRO A 85 1.23 -13.37 0.14
C PRO A 85 2.51 -13.40 -0.70
N LYS A 86 2.50 -14.15 -1.81
CA LYS A 86 3.65 -14.24 -2.73
C LYS A 86 3.88 -12.95 -3.50
N ASP A 87 2.82 -12.27 -3.92
CA ASP A 87 2.95 -10.99 -4.63
C ASP A 87 3.47 -9.91 -3.67
N LEU A 88 3.02 -9.92 -2.41
CA LEU A 88 3.57 -9.04 -1.37
C LEU A 88 5.07 -9.31 -1.13
N GLU A 89 5.46 -10.57 -0.98
CA GLU A 89 6.86 -10.96 -0.81
C GLU A 89 7.73 -10.49 -1.99
N ASN A 90 7.24 -10.68 -3.21
CA ASN A 90 7.90 -10.21 -4.43
C ASN A 90 7.99 -8.68 -4.47
N ALA A 91 6.91 -7.98 -4.13
CA ALA A 91 6.87 -6.52 -4.10
C ALA A 91 7.88 -5.95 -3.10
N MET A 92 7.94 -6.49 -1.88
CA MET A 92 8.89 -6.07 -0.84
C MET A 92 10.36 -6.29 -1.24
N ARG A 93 10.64 -7.30 -2.06
CA ARG A 93 11.98 -7.62 -2.56
C ARG A 93 12.33 -6.98 -3.90
N SER A 94 11.41 -6.26 -4.51
CA SER A 94 11.60 -5.60 -5.80
C SER A 94 12.60 -4.45 -5.72
N LEU A 95 13.12 -4.02 -6.88
CA LEU A 95 13.96 -2.82 -6.97
C LEU A 95 13.19 -1.55 -6.58
N HIS A 96 11.89 -1.49 -6.85
CA HIS A 96 11.03 -0.37 -6.48
C HIS A 96 10.91 -0.22 -4.95
N ALA A 97 10.81 -1.33 -4.22
CA ALA A 97 10.79 -1.31 -2.76
C ALA A 97 12.18 -1.12 -2.16
N THR A 98 13.17 -1.87 -2.63
CA THR A 98 14.48 -1.92 -1.96
C THR A 98 15.37 -0.73 -2.30
N SER A 99 15.40 -0.30 -3.57
CA SER A 99 16.34 0.71 -4.08
C SER A 99 17.82 0.38 -3.80
N ALA A 100 18.14 -0.89 -3.55
CA ALA A 100 19.42 -1.30 -2.95
C ALA A 100 20.64 -0.82 -3.77
N GLY A 101 20.57 -0.95 -5.10
CA GLY A 101 21.65 -0.50 -5.99
C GLY A 101 21.83 1.02 -6.03
N LYS A 102 20.74 1.80 -5.97
CA LYS A 102 20.81 3.27 -5.91
C LYS A 102 21.44 3.73 -4.59
N ILE A 103 21.02 3.09 -3.50
CA ILE A 103 21.52 3.36 -2.16
C ILE A 103 23.01 3.01 -2.06
N SER A 104 23.40 1.79 -2.47
CA SER A 104 24.79 1.35 -2.39
C SER A 104 25.70 2.19 -3.28
N GLY A 105 25.27 2.51 -4.51
CA GLY A 105 26.02 3.37 -5.42
C GLY A 105 26.23 4.78 -4.87
N THR A 106 25.18 5.39 -4.31
CA THR A 106 25.26 6.75 -3.74
C THR A 106 26.17 6.77 -2.52
N ARG A 107 25.98 5.84 -1.57
CA ARG A 107 26.81 5.78 -0.37
C ARG A 107 28.27 5.41 -0.68
N TYR A 108 28.52 4.58 -1.69
CA TYR A 108 29.88 4.32 -2.19
C TYR A 108 30.54 5.60 -2.74
N ALA A 109 29.82 6.36 -3.58
CA ALA A 109 30.33 7.61 -4.14
C ALA A 109 30.63 8.67 -3.05
N TRP A 110 29.92 8.60 -1.93
CA TRP A 110 30.12 9.47 -0.75
C TRP A 110 31.14 8.91 0.27
N GLY A 111 31.80 7.79 -0.02
CA GLY A 111 32.76 7.17 0.90
C GLY A 111 32.15 6.57 2.17
N ALA A 112 30.82 6.43 2.24
CA ALA A 112 30.10 5.95 3.42
C ALA A 112 29.95 4.42 3.49
N GLN A 113 30.32 3.68 2.44
CA GLN A 113 30.42 2.21 2.43
C GLN A 113 31.21 1.72 1.22
N GLY A 114 31.46 0.40 1.16
CA GLY A 114 31.91 -0.30 -0.04
C GLY A 114 30.81 -0.49 -1.10
N ARG A 115 31.08 -1.33 -2.11
CA ARG A 115 30.17 -1.56 -3.25
C ARG A 115 29.05 -2.57 -2.95
N GLU A 116 29.07 -3.19 -1.78
CA GLU A 116 28.13 -4.21 -1.37
C GLU A 116 26.73 -3.64 -1.13
N GLY A 117 25.71 -4.45 -1.42
CA GLY A 117 24.34 -4.15 -1.01
C GLY A 117 24.17 -4.41 0.49
N ILE A 118 24.21 -3.35 1.30
CA ILE A 118 24.03 -3.43 2.76
C ILE A 118 22.63 -2.93 3.15
N TYR A 119 22.16 -1.88 2.48
CA TYR A 119 20.93 -1.18 2.84
C TYR A 119 19.88 -1.24 1.72
N ALA A 120 18.62 -1.19 2.15
CA ALA A 120 17.43 -0.94 1.36
C ALA A 120 16.67 0.24 1.96
N ASN A 121 15.65 0.76 1.26
CA ASN A 121 14.82 1.84 1.79
C ASN A 121 14.20 1.45 3.16
N GLN A 122 13.68 0.22 3.24
CA GLN A 122 13.25 -0.45 4.47
C GLN A 122 13.93 -1.82 4.56
N ALA A 123 14.11 -2.32 5.78
CA ALA A 123 14.72 -3.63 6.00
C ALA A 123 13.94 -4.75 5.31
N VAL A 124 14.64 -5.67 4.65
CA VAL A 124 14.02 -6.79 3.95
C VAL A 124 14.89 -8.05 4.02
N GLY A 125 14.25 -9.20 4.20
CA GLY A 125 14.89 -10.51 4.23
C GLY A 125 14.45 -11.40 3.06
N ASN A 126 15.40 -12.21 2.58
CA ASN A 126 15.21 -13.34 1.70
C ASN A 126 16.16 -14.49 2.11
N PRO A 127 15.91 -15.16 3.24
CA PRO A 127 16.81 -16.20 3.75
C PRO A 127 16.99 -17.37 2.77
N GLY A 128 16.01 -17.63 1.91
CA GLY A 128 16.04 -18.65 0.87
C GLY A 128 16.73 -18.23 -0.43
N ALA A 129 17.34 -17.04 -0.50
CA ALA A 129 18.02 -16.58 -1.70
C ALA A 129 19.19 -17.50 -2.08
N LYS A 130 19.09 -18.14 -3.25
CA LYS A 130 20.20 -18.93 -3.84
C LYS A 130 21.25 -18.04 -4.51
N LYS A 131 20.86 -16.83 -4.93
CA LYS A 131 21.69 -15.80 -5.56
C LYS A 131 21.28 -14.43 -5.00
N GLY A 132 22.23 -13.51 -4.85
CA GLY A 132 22.00 -12.18 -4.29
C GLY A 132 22.12 -12.11 -2.76
N VAL A 133 21.76 -10.96 -2.19
CA VAL A 133 21.83 -10.69 -0.75
C VAL A 133 20.67 -11.36 0.00
N LYS A 134 20.99 -12.02 1.11
CA LYS A 134 19.99 -12.71 1.95
C LYS A 134 19.17 -11.75 2.82
N ALA A 135 19.72 -10.58 3.14
CA ALA A 135 19.04 -9.54 3.89
C ALA A 135 19.68 -8.19 3.59
N LEU A 136 18.87 -7.13 3.70
CA LEU A 136 19.30 -5.75 3.65
C LEU A 136 18.76 -5.02 4.88
N LYS A 137 19.59 -4.18 5.49
CA LYS A 137 19.19 -3.30 6.58
C LYS A 137 18.33 -2.16 6.02
N GLY A 138 17.47 -1.56 6.84
CA GLY A 138 16.87 -0.27 6.48
C GLY A 138 17.97 0.79 6.48
N LEU A 139 17.95 1.70 5.50
CA LEU A 139 18.84 2.86 5.47
C LEU A 139 18.69 3.61 6.81
N PRO A 140 19.77 4.07 7.47
CA PRO A 140 19.64 4.93 8.64
C PRO A 140 19.14 6.33 8.23
N SER A 141 18.93 7.19 9.22
CA SER A 141 18.77 8.63 9.01
C SER A 141 20.02 9.33 9.54
N TYR A 142 20.40 10.43 8.91
CA TYR A 142 21.55 11.21 9.36
C TYR A 142 21.20 11.97 10.64
N ASP A 143 22.14 12.02 11.57
CA ASP A 143 22.08 12.81 12.79
C ASP A 143 23.23 13.82 12.79
N PRO A 144 22.95 15.13 12.60
CA PRO A 144 23.99 16.15 12.54
C PRO A 144 24.72 16.36 13.89
N LYS A 145 24.23 15.75 14.99
CA LYS A 145 24.89 15.81 16.30
C LYS A 145 25.93 14.71 16.49
N LYS A 146 26.02 13.74 15.58
CA LYS A 146 26.97 12.63 15.63
C LYS A 146 28.09 12.85 14.61
N PRO A 147 29.31 12.34 14.88
CA PRO A 147 30.38 12.36 13.88
C PRO A 147 29.95 11.70 12.57
N GLU A 148 30.43 12.22 11.45
CA GLU A 148 30.21 11.63 10.14
C GLU A 148 31.02 10.34 9.97
N GLY A 149 30.43 9.35 9.31
CA GLY A 149 31.10 8.08 9.04
C GLY A 149 30.16 7.05 8.42
N PRO A 150 30.60 5.77 8.34
CA PRO A 150 29.81 4.71 7.72
C PRO A 150 28.43 4.51 8.36
N ASP A 151 28.28 4.75 9.66
CA ASP A 151 27.00 4.57 10.35
C ASP A 151 26.19 5.89 10.49
N ASN A 152 26.71 7.01 10.00
CA ASN A 152 26.06 8.32 10.04
C ASN A 152 26.56 9.22 8.91
N SER A 153 25.89 9.21 7.75
CA SER A 153 26.33 9.97 6.57
C SER A 153 25.23 10.91 6.06
N PRO A 154 25.55 12.17 5.70
CA PRO A 154 24.57 13.06 5.07
C PRO A 154 24.03 12.51 3.73
N ALA A 155 24.72 11.52 3.12
CA ALA A 155 24.24 10.79 1.95
C ALA A 155 22.88 10.12 2.20
N ASP A 156 22.58 9.71 3.44
CA ASP A 156 21.34 9.03 3.79
C ASP A 156 20.13 9.95 3.74
N ASP A 157 20.30 11.18 4.24
CA ASP A 157 19.27 12.22 4.15
C ASP A 157 19.12 12.71 2.71
N TYR A 158 20.22 12.85 1.96
CA TYR A 158 20.16 13.13 0.53
C TYR A 158 19.35 12.06 -0.22
N LEU A 159 19.65 10.78 0.00
CA LEU A 159 18.90 9.67 -0.57
C LEU A 159 17.42 9.74 -0.22
N ARG A 160 17.08 9.97 1.06
CA ARG A 160 15.69 10.07 1.53
C ARG A 160 14.92 11.19 0.85
N ASN A 161 15.51 12.37 0.82
CA ASN A 161 14.83 13.58 0.41
C ASN A 161 14.79 13.74 -1.12
N GLN A 162 15.80 13.23 -1.84
CA GLN A 162 15.90 13.43 -3.28
C GLN A 162 15.44 12.20 -4.08
N CYS A 163 15.91 11.02 -3.68
CA CYS A 163 15.76 9.81 -4.49
C CYS A 163 14.58 8.94 -4.02
N LEU A 164 14.52 8.65 -2.72
CA LEU A 164 13.60 7.67 -2.17
C LEU A 164 12.17 8.20 -2.09
N ARG A 165 11.92 9.50 -2.22
CA ARG A 165 10.58 10.11 -2.39
C ARG A 165 9.80 9.59 -3.62
N CYS A 166 10.48 9.01 -4.61
CA CYS A 166 9.83 8.40 -5.79
C CYS A 166 9.62 6.88 -5.63
N HIS A 167 10.15 6.28 -4.56
CA HIS A 167 10.05 4.84 -4.31
C HIS A 167 8.82 4.49 -3.46
N ILE A 168 8.33 3.26 -3.61
CA ILE A 168 6.95 2.87 -3.22
C ILE A 168 6.71 2.73 -1.71
N TRP A 169 7.64 3.15 -0.85
CA TRP A 169 7.43 3.19 0.61
C TRP A 169 6.78 4.50 1.08
N ASN A 170 6.63 5.49 0.19
CA ASN A 170 5.95 6.77 0.46
C ASN A 170 4.95 7.10 -0.65
N GLY A 171 4.11 8.11 -0.45
CA GLY A 171 3.10 8.57 -1.39
C GLY A 171 3.58 9.62 -2.40
N GLY A 172 4.87 9.65 -2.74
CA GLY A 172 5.38 10.65 -3.67
C GLY A 172 5.52 12.05 -3.06
N ALA A 173 6.09 12.97 -3.83
CA ALA A 173 6.11 14.38 -3.48
C ALA A 173 4.70 14.97 -3.66
N GLN A 174 4.29 15.88 -2.77
CA GLN A 174 2.99 16.53 -2.85
C GLN A 174 3.02 17.71 -3.83
N GLN A 175 3.19 17.37 -5.11
CA GLN A 175 3.24 18.32 -6.22
C GLN A 175 2.53 17.74 -7.43
N ASP A 176 2.04 18.62 -8.29
CA ASP A 176 1.39 18.21 -9.52
C ASP A 176 2.34 17.33 -10.35
N GLY A 177 1.77 16.26 -10.90
CA GLY A 177 2.48 15.24 -11.68
C GLY A 177 3.23 14.18 -10.88
N ASP A 178 3.39 14.29 -9.54
CA ASP A 178 4.07 13.25 -8.72
C ASP A 178 3.12 12.52 -7.75
N TYR A 179 1.82 12.84 -7.75
CA TYR A 179 0.86 12.24 -6.84
C TYR A 179 0.67 10.75 -7.10
N ARG A 180 0.76 9.96 -6.03
CA ARG A 180 0.48 8.52 -6.04
C ARG A 180 0.33 8.01 -4.60
N ALA A 181 -0.15 6.80 -4.44
CA ALA A 181 -0.07 6.10 -3.17
C ALA A 181 1.30 5.41 -2.97
N SER A 182 1.45 4.75 -1.82
CA SER A 182 2.54 3.82 -1.53
C SER A 182 2.12 2.36 -1.77
N GLY A 183 3.11 1.47 -1.87
CA GLY A 183 2.97 0.03 -2.03
C GLY A 183 2.22 -0.39 -3.27
N CYS A 184 1.31 -1.35 -3.15
CA CYS A 184 0.54 -1.88 -4.27
C CYS A 184 -0.26 -0.77 -4.97
N ALA A 185 -0.83 0.15 -4.18
CA ALA A 185 -1.63 1.25 -4.67
C ALA A 185 -0.81 2.30 -5.45
N ALA A 186 0.53 2.31 -5.33
CA ALA A 186 1.39 3.22 -6.10
C ALA A 186 1.24 3.04 -7.61
N CYS A 187 0.93 1.82 -8.06
CA CYS A 187 0.68 1.50 -9.47
C CYS A 187 -0.78 1.15 -9.72
N HIS A 188 -1.42 0.44 -8.80
CA HIS A 188 -2.74 -0.13 -9.03
C HIS A 188 -3.89 0.84 -8.78
N VAL A 189 -3.68 1.95 -8.06
CA VAL A 189 -4.69 2.99 -7.87
C VAL A 189 -4.24 4.24 -8.63
N LEU A 190 -5.05 4.67 -9.60
CA LEU A 190 -4.65 5.74 -10.50
C LEU A 190 -4.83 7.12 -9.88
N TYR A 191 -3.83 7.97 -10.09
CA TYR A 191 -3.85 9.39 -9.74
C TYR A 191 -3.86 10.21 -11.03
N SER A 192 -4.41 11.42 -10.96
CA SER A 192 -4.21 12.41 -12.02
C SER A 192 -3.04 13.29 -11.65
N ASP A 193 -2.50 14.03 -12.61
CA ASP A 193 -1.43 14.99 -12.35
C ASP A 193 -1.84 16.03 -11.31
N ALA A 194 -3.12 16.40 -11.24
CA ALA A 194 -3.62 17.31 -10.22
C ALA A 194 -3.75 16.64 -8.84
N GLY A 195 -3.72 15.32 -8.73
CA GLY A 195 -3.84 14.58 -7.47
C GLY A 195 -5.16 14.81 -6.74
N VAL A 196 -6.26 14.98 -7.47
CA VAL A 196 -7.59 15.26 -6.91
C VAL A 196 -8.57 14.12 -7.20
N TYR A 197 -9.57 13.98 -6.34
CA TYR A 197 -10.63 12.99 -6.52
C TYR A 197 -11.66 13.43 -7.57
N GLU A 198 -11.77 12.64 -8.63
CA GLU A 198 -12.63 12.85 -9.82
C GLU A 198 -13.95 12.07 -9.74
N GLY A 199 -14.12 11.21 -8.73
CA GLY A 199 -15.30 10.36 -8.56
C GLY A 199 -16.55 11.03 -7.99
N ASN A 200 -17.53 10.27 -7.53
CA ASN A 200 -18.83 10.83 -7.08
C ASN A 200 -19.08 10.78 -5.57
N ASP A 201 -18.10 10.33 -4.79
CA ASP A 201 -18.18 10.32 -3.33
C ASP A 201 -18.42 11.72 -2.74
N LYS A 202 -19.57 11.90 -2.08
CA LYS A 202 -19.98 13.16 -1.45
C LYS A 202 -19.18 13.53 -0.20
N ALA A 203 -18.56 12.56 0.47
CA ALA A 203 -17.77 12.81 1.68
C ALA A 203 -16.31 13.22 1.36
N ILE A 204 -15.85 13.02 0.12
CA ILE A 204 -14.52 13.45 -0.32
C ILE A 204 -14.58 14.88 -0.84
N THR A 205 -13.75 15.75 -0.26
CA THR A 205 -13.71 17.17 -0.65
C THR A 205 -13.12 17.33 -2.05
N LYS A 206 -13.85 18.05 -2.92
CA LYS A 206 -13.39 18.34 -4.28
C LYS A 206 -12.22 19.32 -4.25
N GLY A 207 -11.23 19.07 -5.11
CA GLY A 207 -10.01 19.88 -5.19
C GLY A 207 -8.97 19.59 -4.10
N GLU A 208 -9.27 18.75 -3.11
CA GLU A 208 -8.27 18.31 -2.13
C GLU A 208 -7.19 17.47 -2.82
N LYS A 209 -5.93 17.89 -2.64
CA LYS A 209 -4.74 17.24 -3.22
C LYS A 209 -4.40 15.93 -2.49
N GLY A 210 -3.59 15.10 -3.13
CA GLY A 210 -3.15 13.82 -2.56
C GLY A 210 -4.22 12.72 -2.59
N ARG A 211 -5.21 12.84 -3.48
CA ARG A 211 -6.30 11.87 -3.64
C ARG A 211 -6.19 11.13 -4.99
N PRO A 212 -6.58 9.83 -5.04
CA PRO A 212 -6.67 9.11 -6.30
C PRO A 212 -7.80 9.66 -7.15
N ARG A 213 -7.80 9.39 -8.46
CA ARG A 213 -8.87 9.83 -9.38
C ARG A 213 -10.21 9.22 -8.97
N PHE A 214 -10.21 7.92 -8.68
CA PHE A 214 -11.39 7.14 -8.34
C PHE A 214 -11.03 6.11 -7.25
N HIS A 215 -12.03 5.62 -6.53
CA HIS A 215 -11.86 4.43 -5.69
C HIS A 215 -11.89 3.18 -6.58
N ARG A 216 -10.82 2.98 -7.37
CA ARG A 216 -10.66 1.85 -8.30
C ARG A 216 -9.24 1.33 -8.33
N ILE A 217 -9.11 0.01 -8.51
CA ILE A 217 -7.85 -0.64 -8.87
C ILE A 217 -7.82 -1.07 -10.33
N THR A 218 -6.63 -1.09 -10.93
CA THR A 218 -6.38 -1.60 -12.28
C THR A 218 -5.15 -2.48 -12.33
N THR A 219 -5.18 -3.53 -13.16
CA THR A 219 -3.98 -4.29 -13.57
C THR A 219 -3.41 -3.82 -14.89
N ARG A 220 -4.14 -2.97 -15.63
CA ARG A 220 -3.69 -2.29 -16.84
C ARG A 220 -3.19 -0.92 -16.42
N ILE A 221 -1.92 -0.87 -16.02
CA ILE A 221 -1.28 0.34 -15.50
C ILE A 221 -0.87 1.21 -16.70
N PRO A 222 -1.47 2.39 -16.88
CA PRO A 222 -1.12 3.29 -17.95
C PRO A 222 0.24 3.96 -17.70
N VAL A 223 0.89 4.44 -18.75
CA VAL A 223 2.26 4.99 -18.70
C VAL A 223 2.34 6.26 -17.85
N ASP A 224 1.30 7.09 -17.85
CA ASP A 224 1.18 8.28 -16.99
C ASP A 224 1.36 7.93 -15.50
N GLN A 225 0.79 6.82 -15.04
CA GLN A 225 0.99 6.35 -13.67
C GLN A 225 2.46 6.07 -13.35
N CYS A 226 3.23 5.56 -14.32
CA CYS A 226 4.67 5.34 -14.18
C CYS A 226 5.45 6.66 -14.22
N LEU A 227 4.98 7.64 -14.99
CA LEU A 227 5.61 8.95 -15.12
C LEU A 227 5.53 9.77 -13.83
N HIS A 228 4.63 9.47 -12.89
CA HIS A 228 4.67 10.06 -11.54
C HIS A 228 5.97 9.79 -10.77
N CYS A 229 6.79 8.83 -11.22
CA CYS A 229 8.11 8.55 -10.67
C CYS A 229 9.24 8.72 -11.70
N HIS A 230 8.95 8.43 -12.98
CA HIS A 230 9.94 8.35 -14.05
C HIS A 230 9.93 9.58 -14.97
N ASN A 231 9.63 10.77 -14.42
CA ASN A 231 9.56 12.04 -15.15
C ASN A 231 10.82 12.94 -15.03
N ARG A 232 11.77 12.60 -14.14
CA ARG A 232 12.89 13.48 -13.75
C ARG A 232 14.29 12.90 -13.98
N GLY A 233 14.51 12.29 -15.16
CA GLY A 233 15.84 11.82 -15.59
C GLY A 233 16.20 10.38 -15.24
N ALA A 234 15.28 9.63 -14.61
CA ALA A 234 15.37 8.17 -14.48
C ALA A 234 14.43 7.48 -15.47
N GLY A 235 14.51 7.87 -16.75
CA GLY A 235 13.80 7.17 -17.82
C GLY A 235 14.22 5.69 -17.90
N PRO A 236 13.39 4.81 -18.48
CA PRO A 236 13.73 3.42 -18.67
C PRO A 236 14.83 3.30 -19.73
N GLY A 237 16.09 3.43 -19.30
CA GLY A 237 17.27 3.00 -20.04
C GLY A 237 17.59 1.55 -19.73
#